data_AF-A0A261BAB4-F1
#
_entry.id   AF-A0A261BAB4-F1
#
_cell.length_a   1.000
_cell.length_b   1.000
_cell.length_c   1.000
_cell.angle_alpha   90.00
_cell.angle_beta   90.00
_cell.angle_gamma   90.00
#
_symmetry.space_group_name_H-M   'P 1'
#
loop_
_entity.id
_entity.type
_entity.pdbx_description
1 polymer ?
#
loop_
_entity_poly.entity_id
_entity_poly.type
_entity_poly.pdbx_seq_one_letter_code
_entity_poly.pdbx_strand_id
1 'polypeptide(L)'
;MSPTLISVFLLVLIGLHSSVSAASCPAGTKIYNSKCYAALGMDMTRDNALAYCKKTYGSYARLTTPLTYAENNFVTEQVQLHANWHTWLEFVADGTYIVGDDGRPPVYTNFAVGEPFSVSLGYCITIGMNGYWYAQPCTDSHSALCEFDLVPPTVKPTIAPTLAPSGYPSCVQKYLNFVPCLSGWDYYPPTCSCFKIITNTTYYNAMNVCRSIGGTLASVHNAGEAAFITRLGAQANSYWTLTATARDNIIVGLTYNSDRGIFQWDDSTVFDYAQGFAPAEPADYTSQGQASILRPNNPMGYATYMRMGNCAFQTCRYAACKRYVY
;
A
#
# COMPACT_ATOMS: atom_id res chain seq x y z
N MET A 1 74.29 -38.95 37.36
CA MET A 1 73.05 -39.45 36.71
C MET A 1 71.86 -39.05 37.57
N SER A 2 71.08 -38.06 37.16
CA SER A 2 69.60 -38.01 37.25
C SER A 2 69.13 -36.67 36.66
N PRO A 3 68.03 -36.62 35.90
CA PRO A 3 67.81 -35.60 34.88
C PRO A 3 66.83 -34.48 35.28
N THR A 4 66.91 -33.44 34.48
CA THR A 4 66.03 -32.28 34.27
C THR A 4 64.52 -32.50 34.47
N LEU A 5 63.86 -31.52 35.11
CA LEU A 5 62.46 -31.18 34.83
C LEU A 5 62.30 -29.66 34.76
N ILE A 6 62.21 -29.15 33.53
CA ILE A 6 61.76 -27.78 33.23
C ILE A 6 60.23 -27.84 33.21
N SER A 7 59.60 -27.24 34.21
CA SER A 7 58.15 -27.15 34.30
C SER A 7 57.66 -26.01 33.38
N VAL A 8 57.20 -26.36 32.19
CA VAL A 8 56.54 -25.43 31.27
C VAL A 8 55.10 -25.24 31.74
N PHE A 9 54.80 -24.09 32.34
CA PHE A 9 53.43 -23.67 32.61
C PHE A 9 52.75 -23.31 31.28
N LEU A 10 51.92 -24.22 30.76
CA LEU A 10 50.95 -23.93 29.72
C LEU A 10 49.84 -23.04 30.30
N LEU A 11 49.93 -21.74 30.06
CA LEU A 11 48.82 -20.80 30.22
C LEU A 11 47.76 -21.15 29.17
N VAL A 12 46.79 -21.99 29.54
CA VAL A 12 45.57 -22.19 28.76
C VAL A 12 44.74 -20.91 28.89
N LEU A 13 44.87 -20.02 27.90
CA LEU A 13 43.92 -18.93 27.68
C LEU A 13 42.57 -19.55 27.32
N ILE A 14 41.73 -19.82 28.32
CA ILE A 14 40.31 -20.08 28.10
C ILE A 14 39.70 -18.74 27.68
N GLY A 15 39.79 -18.44 26.39
CA GLY A 15 39.01 -17.38 25.78
C GLY A 15 37.54 -17.78 25.88
N LEU A 16 36.83 -17.19 26.84
CA LEU A 16 35.37 -17.12 26.83
C LEU A 16 34.96 -16.39 25.55
N HIS A 17 34.82 -17.13 24.46
CA HIS A 17 34.09 -16.68 23.29
C HIS A 17 32.63 -16.64 23.72
N SER A 18 32.19 -15.50 24.27
CA SER A 18 30.78 -15.15 24.25
C SER A 18 30.40 -15.00 22.79
N SER A 19 29.97 -16.10 22.18
CA SER A 19 29.39 -16.12 20.86
C SER A 19 28.11 -15.31 20.94
N VAL A 20 28.19 -14.04 20.57
CA VAL A 20 27.01 -13.23 20.31
C VAL A 20 26.37 -13.86 19.07
N SER A 21 25.34 -14.68 19.29
CA SER A 21 24.57 -15.25 18.19
C SER A 21 24.00 -14.09 17.37
N ALA A 22 24.44 -13.97 16.12
CA ALA A 22 23.88 -12.99 15.20
C ALA A 22 22.37 -13.21 15.10
N ALA A 23 21.59 -12.14 15.18
CA ALA A 23 20.14 -12.24 15.08
C ALA A 23 19.77 -12.82 13.71
N SER A 24 19.01 -13.91 13.73
CA SER A 24 18.67 -14.67 12.53
C SER A 24 17.24 -15.17 12.60
N CYS A 25 16.72 -15.59 11.45
CA CYS A 25 15.43 -16.24 11.42
C CYS A 25 15.52 -17.69 11.92
N PRO A 26 14.55 -18.17 12.73
CA PRO A 26 14.50 -19.56 13.15
C PRO A 26 14.49 -20.53 11.96
N ALA A 27 14.99 -21.75 12.18
CA ALA A 27 14.96 -22.79 11.17
C ALA A 27 13.54 -23.02 10.61
N GLY A 28 13.43 -23.16 9.30
CA GLY A 28 12.14 -23.31 8.60
C GLY A 28 11.45 -21.99 8.24
N THR A 29 12.02 -20.84 8.58
CA THR A 29 11.48 -19.52 8.22
C THR A 29 12.42 -18.78 7.25
N LYS A 30 11.88 -17.79 6.53
CA LYS A 30 12.63 -17.03 5.52
C LYS A 30 12.90 -15.62 5.99
N ILE A 31 14.09 -15.11 5.67
CA ILE A 31 14.45 -13.72 5.94
C ILE A 31 14.19 -12.86 4.71
N TYR A 32 13.53 -11.71 4.91
CA TYR A 32 13.44 -10.65 3.92
C TYR A 32 13.47 -9.30 4.64
N ASN A 33 14.32 -8.38 4.18
CA ASN A 33 14.45 -7.03 4.74
C ASN A 33 14.52 -6.95 6.28
N SER A 34 15.33 -7.82 6.91
CA SER A 34 15.49 -7.91 8.38
C SER A 34 14.23 -8.34 9.16
N LYS A 35 13.27 -8.99 8.50
CA LYS A 35 12.11 -9.65 9.09
C LYS A 35 12.10 -11.13 8.73
N CYS A 36 11.45 -11.93 9.58
CA CYS A 36 11.26 -13.35 9.38
C CYS A 36 9.82 -13.65 8.97
N TYR A 37 9.69 -14.57 8.02
CA TYR A 37 8.42 -14.99 7.45
C TYR A 37 8.26 -16.50 7.58
N ALA A 38 7.13 -16.92 8.13
CA ALA A 38 6.80 -18.32 8.33
C ALA A 38 5.46 -18.66 7.66
N ALA A 39 5.53 -19.39 6.55
CA ALA A 39 4.33 -19.81 5.82
C ALA A 39 3.63 -20.92 6.59
N LEU A 40 2.33 -20.77 6.81
CA LEU A 40 1.52 -21.76 7.51
C LEU A 40 0.88 -22.70 6.48
N GLY A 41 1.19 -23.99 6.55
CA GLY A 41 0.58 -25.01 5.70
C GLY A 41 -0.82 -25.47 6.15
N MET A 42 -1.54 -24.65 6.94
CA MET A 42 -2.84 -25.00 7.51
C MET A 42 -3.81 -23.83 7.38
N ASP A 43 -5.05 -24.15 7.05
CA ASP A 43 -6.13 -23.18 6.85
C ASP A 43 -6.85 -22.89 8.16
N MET A 44 -7.09 -21.60 8.41
CA MET A 44 -7.86 -21.15 9.56
C MET A 44 -8.48 -19.78 9.29
N THR A 45 -9.35 -19.32 10.18
CA THR A 45 -9.86 -17.94 10.12
C THR A 45 -8.73 -16.94 10.37
N ARG A 46 -8.88 -15.73 9.84
CA ARG A 46 -7.87 -14.66 9.93
C ARG A 46 -7.44 -14.39 11.37
N ASP A 47 -8.40 -14.33 12.31
CA ASP A 47 -8.11 -14.09 13.72
C ASP A 47 -7.39 -15.26 14.40
N ASN A 48 -7.73 -16.51 14.02
CA ASN A 48 -7.02 -17.69 14.50
C ASN A 48 -5.58 -17.72 13.97
N ALA A 49 -5.37 -17.31 12.72
CA ALA A 49 -4.04 -17.20 12.12
C ALA A 49 -3.18 -16.16 12.84
N LEU A 50 -3.75 -14.98 13.12
CA LEU A 50 -3.08 -13.95 13.90
C LEU A 50 -2.71 -14.45 15.31
N ALA A 51 -3.65 -15.12 15.99
CA ALA A 51 -3.42 -15.71 17.30
C ALA A 51 -2.31 -16.78 17.26
N TYR A 52 -2.27 -17.61 16.21
CA TYR A 52 -1.23 -18.60 15.99
C TYR A 52 0.15 -17.95 15.82
N CYS A 53 0.25 -16.91 14.98
CA CYS A 53 1.50 -16.18 14.79
C CYS A 53 2.03 -15.62 16.12
N LYS A 54 1.16 -14.94 16.89
CA LYS A 54 1.50 -14.37 18.20
C LYS A 54 1.92 -15.41 19.22
N LYS A 55 1.26 -16.56 19.23
CA LYS A 55 1.56 -17.67 20.15
C LYS A 55 2.90 -18.34 19.81
N THR A 56 3.20 -18.51 18.53
CA THR A 56 4.35 -19.32 18.07
C THR A 56 5.62 -18.49 17.96
N TYR A 57 5.53 -17.26 17.46
CA TYR A 57 6.68 -16.41 17.15
C TYR A 57 6.81 -15.18 18.07
N GLY A 58 5.98 -15.11 19.12
CA GLY A 58 6.00 -14.06 20.15
C GLY A 58 4.91 -13.01 19.95
N SER A 59 4.61 -12.25 21.00
CA SER A 59 3.47 -11.33 21.07
C SER A 59 3.43 -10.23 20.01
N TYR A 60 4.57 -9.93 19.39
CA TYR A 60 4.72 -8.94 18.33
C TYR A 60 4.65 -9.52 16.92
N ALA A 61 4.57 -10.84 16.78
CA ALA A 61 4.33 -11.47 15.50
C ALA A 61 2.93 -11.12 15.00
N ARG A 62 2.81 -11.01 13.67
CA ARG A 62 1.57 -10.61 13.00
C ARG A 62 1.37 -11.41 11.72
N LEU A 63 0.22 -11.22 11.09
CA LEU A 63 0.05 -11.60 9.69
C LEU A 63 0.89 -10.68 8.81
N THR A 64 1.29 -11.17 7.65
CA THR A 64 2.17 -10.43 6.74
C THR A 64 1.53 -9.15 6.22
N THR A 65 2.36 -8.12 6.10
CA THR A 65 1.95 -6.78 5.71
C THR A 65 2.87 -6.27 4.60
N PRO A 66 2.64 -6.63 3.32
CA PRO A 66 3.55 -6.23 2.25
C PRO A 66 3.61 -4.70 2.15
N LEU A 67 4.80 -4.13 2.30
CA LEU A 67 5.01 -2.67 2.33
C LEU A 67 5.45 -2.11 0.98
N THR A 68 5.86 -2.98 0.05
CA THR A 68 6.36 -2.61 -1.28
C THR A 68 6.01 -3.67 -2.32
N TYR A 69 6.10 -3.30 -3.60
CA TYR A 69 5.98 -4.26 -4.71
C TYR A 69 7.01 -5.40 -4.63
N ALA A 70 8.25 -5.10 -4.24
CA ALA A 70 9.31 -6.10 -4.11
C ALA A 70 9.01 -7.10 -2.98
N GLU A 71 8.49 -6.61 -1.86
CA GLU A 71 8.06 -7.45 -0.75
C GLU A 71 6.83 -8.28 -1.11
N ASN A 72 5.87 -7.69 -1.84
CA ASN A 72 4.71 -8.42 -2.35
C ASN A 72 5.10 -9.60 -3.24
N ASN A 73 6.10 -9.42 -4.11
CA ASN A 73 6.63 -10.52 -4.92
C ASN A 73 7.28 -11.61 -4.05
N PHE A 74 8.09 -11.24 -3.06
CA PHE A 74 8.67 -12.20 -2.11
C PHE A 74 7.58 -12.98 -1.35
N VAL A 75 6.53 -12.30 -0.88
CA VAL A 75 5.39 -12.92 -0.20
C VAL A 75 4.66 -13.87 -1.15
N THR A 76 4.45 -13.47 -2.41
CA THR A 76 3.83 -14.30 -3.44
C THR A 76 4.62 -15.59 -3.66
N GLU A 77 5.95 -15.53 -3.69
CA GLU A 77 6.81 -16.72 -3.78
C GLU A 77 6.57 -17.66 -2.59
N GLN A 78 6.41 -17.13 -1.37
CA GLN A 78 6.13 -17.97 -0.19
C GLN A 78 4.74 -18.62 -0.25
N VAL A 79 3.73 -17.89 -0.73
CA VAL A 79 2.36 -18.39 -0.92
C VAL A 79 2.31 -19.54 -1.93
N GLN A 80 3.08 -19.43 -3.01
CA GLN A 80 3.15 -20.45 -4.06
C GLN A 80 3.76 -21.77 -3.58
N LEU A 81 4.63 -21.78 -2.56
CA LEU A 81 5.25 -23.00 -2.03
C LEU A 81 4.24 -24.02 -1.48
N HIS A 82 3.09 -23.55 -1.02
CA HIS A 82 2.04 -24.38 -0.45
C HIS A 82 0.83 -24.54 -1.37
N ALA A 83 0.90 -24.00 -2.61
CA ALA A 83 -0.19 -24.01 -3.59
C ALA A 83 -1.54 -23.47 -3.06
N ASN A 84 -1.48 -22.53 -2.11
CA ASN A 84 -2.67 -21.97 -1.48
C ASN A 84 -3.25 -20.85 -2.34
N TRP A 85 -4.53 -20.95 -2.69
CA TRP A 85 -5.21 -19.97 -3.53
C TRP A 85 -5.39 -18.61 -2.86
N HIS A 86 -5.54 -18.61 -1.54
CA HIS A 86 -5.68 -17.42 -0.71
C HIS A 86 -4.82 -17.57 0.55
N THR A 87 -4.14 -16.48 0.94
CA THR A 87 -3.37 -16.39 2.18
C THR A 87 -3.71 -15.09 2.88
N TRP A 88 -4.07 -15.15 4.16
CA TRP A 88 -4.43 -13.97 4.94
C TRP A 88 -3.29 -12.94 5.04
N LEU A 89 -3.66 -11.68 4.83
CA LEU A 89 -2.84 -10.51 5.18
C LEU A 89 -3.34 -9.89 6.50
N GLU A 90 -2.60 -8.92 7.03
CA GLU A 90 -3.00 -8.16 8.22
C GLU A 90 -4.29 -7.35 8.03
N PHE A 91 -4.76 -7.12 6.81
CA PHE A 91 -5.80 -6.11 6.57
C PHE A 91 -7.24 -6.64 6.67
N VAL A 92 -8.13 -5.80 7.17
CA VAL A 92 -9.58 -6.02 7.35
C VAL A 92 -10.37 -4.83 6.80
N ALA A 93 -11.65 -5.06 6.47
CA ALA A 93 -12.58 -4.02 6.10
C ALA A 93 -13.31 -3.47 7.34
N ASP A 94 -13.33 -2.15 7.51
CA ASP A 94 -13.96 -1.47 8.67
C ASP A 94 -15.39 -0.94 8.40
N GLY A 95 -15.95 -1.24 7.22
CA GLY A 95 -17.22 -0.70 6.74
C GLY A 95 -17.05 0.49 5.78
N THR A 96 -15.88 1.12 5.75
CA THR A 96 -15.57 2.27 4.90
C THR A 96 -14.25 2.10 4.14
N TYR A 97 -13.24 1.50 4.78
CA TYR A 97 -11.88 1.36 4.28
C TYR A 97 -11.31 -0.03 4.59
N ILE A 98 -10.18 -0.33 3.94
CA ILE A 98 -9.30 -1.43 4.33
C ILE A 98 -8.25 -0.90 5.30
N VAL A 99 -8.12 -1.54 6.47
CA VAL A 99 -7.24 -1.12 7.58
C VAL A 99 -6.50 -2.31 8.18
N GLY A 100 -5.32 -2.07 8.75
CA GLY A 100 -4.55 -3.06 9.52
C GLY A 100 -5.04 -3.18 10.96
N ASP A 101 -4.38 -4.03 11.76
CA ASP A 101 -4.74 -4.22 13.17
C ASP A 101 -4.54 -2.95 14.02
N ASP A 102 -3.68 -2.03 13.56
CA ASP A 102 -3.44 -0.73 14.18
C ASP A 102 -4.46 0.34 13.75
N GLY A 103 -5.47 -0.04 12.96
CA GLY A 103 -6.51 0.84 12.44
C GLY A 103 -6.05 1.75 11.31
N ARG A 104 -4.83 1.57 10.77
CA ARG A 104 -4.31 2.39 9.67
C ARG A 104 -4.49 1.69 8.32
N PRO A 105 -4.71 2.44 7.23
CA PRO A 105 -4.78 1.85 5.92
C PRO A 105 -3.42 1.26 5.47
N PRO A 106 -3.43 0.30 4.52
CA PRO A 106 -2.22 -0.28 3.96
C PRO A 106 -1.31 0.78 3.31
N VAL A 107 0.00 0.65 3.52
CA VAL A 107 1.00 1.56 2.91
C VAL A 107 1.28 1.25 1.43
N TYR A 108 0.97 0.03 1.03
CA TYR A 108 1.07 -0.50 -0.31
C TYR A 108 -0.14 -1.42 -0.52
N THR A 109 -0.71 -1.43 -1.72
CA THR A 109 -1.79 -2.34 -2.09
C THR A 109 -1.49 -2.95 -3.46
N ASN A 110 -1.99 -4.16 -3.68
CA ASN A 110 -1.91 -4.82 -4.98
C ASN A 110 -3.21 -5.56 -5.30
N PHE A 111 -4.36 -4.91 -5.10
CA PHE A 111 -5.65 -5.52 -5.36
C PHE A 111 -5.80 -5.97 -6.81
N ALA A 112 -6.47 -7.11 -7.00
CA ALA A 112 -6.88 -7.53 -8.33
C ALA A 112 -7.87 -6.51 -8.92
N VAL A 113 -8.00 -6.49 -10.25
CA VAL A 113 -9.03 -5.69 -10.90
C VAL A 113 -10.41 -6.13 -10.36
N GLY A 114 -11.23 -5.17 -9.90
CA GLY A 114 -12.49 -5.49 -9.24
C GLY A 114 -12.43 -5.78 -7.74
N GLU A 115 -11.25 -5.68 -7.10
CA GLU A 115 -11.07 -5.89 -5.66
C GLU A 115 -10.72 -4.59 -4.90
N PRO A 116 -10.98 -4.53 -3.58
CA PRO A 116 -11.81 -5.45 -2.82
C PRO A 116 -13.25 -5.37 -3.33
N PHE A 117 -13.89 -6.52 -3.53
CA PHE A 117 -15.27 -6.52 -4.00
C PHE A 117 -16.24 -5.91 -2.98
N SER A 118 -15.85 -5.87 -1.70
CA SER A 118 -16.59 -5.24 -0.61
C SER A 118 -15.64 -4.71 0.46
N VAL A 119 -16.01 -3.56 1.03
CA VAL A 119 -15.40 -2.98 2.24
C VAL A 119 -16.36 -3.02 3.44
N SER A 120 -17.44 -3.80 3.35
CA SER A 120 -18.36 -3.99 4.47
C SER A 120 -17.67 -4.71 5.63
N LEU A 121 -18.18 -4.50 6.84
CA LEU A 121 -17.73 -5.24 8.02
C LEU A 121 -17.84 -6.76 7.78
N GLY A 122 -16.83 -7.50 8.23
CA GLY A 122 -16.76 -8.96 8.07
C GLY A 122 -15.95 -9.43 6.86
N TYR A 123 -15.34 -8.53 6.09
CA TYR A 123 -14.37 -8.87 5.04
C TYR A 123 -12.93 -8.65 5.49
N CYS A 124 -12.05 -9.58 5.10
CA CYS A 124 -10.63 -9.62 5.39
C CYS A 124 -9.85 -9.75 4.08
N ILE A 125 -8.60 -9.28 4.06
CA ILE A 125 -7.81 -9.26 2.83
C ILE A 125 -6.89 -10.47 2.74
N THR A 126 -6.84 -11.06 1.56
CA THR A 126 -5.95 -12.17 1.20
C THR A 126 -5.06 -11.78 0.02
N ILE A 127 -3.91 -12.45 -0.11
CA ILE A 127 -3.11 -12.46 -1.33
C ILE A 127 -3.26 -13.82 -2.03
N GLY A 128 -3.39 -13.80 -3.36
CA GLY A 128 -3.44 -15.01 -4.18
C GLY A 128 -2.09 -15.41 -4.78
N MET A 129 -2.02 -16.59 -5.39
CA MET A 129 -0.79 -17.10 -6.03
C MET A 129 -0.28 -16.23 -7.19
N ASN A 130 -1.15 -15.37 -7.74
CA ASN A 130 -0.80 -14.39 -8.78
C ASN A 130 -0.26 -13.06 -8.20
N GLY A 131 -0.13 -12.96 -6.88
CA GLY A 131 0.37 -11.81 -6.16
C GLY A 131 -0.63 -10.67 -5.99
N TYR A 132 -1.86 -10.80 -6.47
CA TYR A 132 -2.91 -9.82 -6.28
C TYR A 132 -3.72 -10.06 -5.01
N TRP A 133 -4.34 -8.98 -4.49
CA TRP A 133 -5.10 -9.01 -3.25
C TRP A 133 -6.60 -9.10 -3.50
N TYR A 134 -7.31 -9.77 -2.60
CA TYR A 134 -8.74 -10.05 -2.68
C TYR A 134 -9.39 -9.85 -1.32
N ALA A 135 -10.61 -9.29 -1.29
CA ALA A 135 -11.45 -9.40 -0.11
C ALA A 135 -12.02 -10.82 -0.02
N GLN A 136 -12.10 -11.38 1.18
CA GLN A 136 -12.74 -12.67 1.49
C GLN A 136 -13.47 -12.54 2.83
N PRO A 137 -14.60 -13.23 3.05
CA PRO A 137 -15.24 -13.26 4.37
C PRO A 137 -14.24 -13.65 5.46
N CYS A 138 -14.12 -12.87 6.54
CA CYS A 138 -13.18 -13.14 7.64
C CYS A 138 -13.40 -14.50 8.32
N THR A 139 -14.61 -15.06 8.15
CA THR A 139 -15.02 -16.38 8.66
C THR A 139 -14.52 -17.54 7.81
N ASP A 140 -14.02 -17.28 6.60
CA ASP A 140 -13.48 -18.33 5.74
C ASP A 140 -12.17 -18.87 6.31
N SER A 141 -11.78 -20.06 5.84
CA SER A 141 -10.54 -20.70 6.25
C SER A 141 -9.54 -20.62 5.10
N HIS A 142 -8.44 -19.93 5.34
CA HIS A 142 -7.32 -19.80 4.42
C HIS A 142 -6.00 -19.94 5.18
N SER A 143 -4.94 -20.23 4.43
CA SER A 143 -3.57 -20.21 4.94
C SER A 143 -3.17 -18.80 5.38
N ALA A 144 -2.04 -18.68 6.07
CA ALA A 144 -1.47 -17.41 6.47
C ALA A 144 0.06 -17.43 6.39
N LEU A 145 0.65 -16.24 6.28
CA LEU A 145 2.09 -16.03 6.39
C LEU A 145 2.34 -15.15 7.61
N CYS A 146 3.03 -15.68 8.62
CA CYS A 146 3.41 -14.91 9.80
C CYS A 146 4.64 -14.05 9.50
N GLU A 147 4.66 -12.81 9.98
CA GLU A 147 5.80 -11.89 9.94
C GLU A 147 6.23 -11.54 11.38
N PHE A 148 7.54 -11.59 11.66
CA PHE A 148 8.09 -11.29 12.98
C PHE A 148 9.58 -10.86 12.93
N ASP A 149 10.10 -10.38 14.06
CA ASP A 149 11.49 -9.91 14.17
C ASP A 149 12.54 -11.03 14.21
N LEU A 150 13.78 -10.69 13.86
CA LEU A 150 14.94 -11.58 14.05
C LEU A 150 15.09 -11.98 15.52
N VAL A 151 15.59 -13.20 15.75
CA VAL A 151 15.80 -13.75 17.10
C VAL A 151 17.31 -13.96 17.35
N PRO A 152 17.86 -13.52 18.50
CA PRO A 152 17.24 -12.65 19.51
C PRO A 152 17.07 -11.20 19.01
N PRO A 153 16.12 -10.42 19.56
CA PRO A 153 15.89 -9.04 19.14
C PRO A 153 17.15 -8.18 19.36
N THR A 154 17.58 -7.48 18.30
CA THR A 154 18.82 -6.69 18.30
C THR A 154 18.71 -5.38 19.09
N VAL A 155 17.50 -4.96 19.47
CA VAL A 155 17.23 -3.73 20.22
C VAL A 155 16.18 -3.98 21.30
N LYS A 156 16.48 -3.60 22.54
CA LYS A 156 15.54 -3.69 23.69
C LYS A 156 14.34 -2.74 23.46
N PRO A 157 13.08 -3.21 23.45
CA PRO A 157 11.93 -2.32 23.25
C PRO A 157 11.79 -1.34 24.42
N THR A 158 11.89 -0.05 24.14
CA THR A 158 11.58 1.02 25.12
C THR A 158 10.29 1.69 24.64
N ILE A 159 9.17 1.41 25.32
CA ILE A 159 7.88 2.04 25.03
C ILE A 159 7.77 3.27 25.94
N ALA A 160 7.70 4.47 25.35
CA ALA A 160 7.31 5.69 26.04
C ALA A 160 5.92 6.14 25.52
N PRO A 161 4.94 6.43 26.40
CA PRO A 161 3.63 6.90 25.99
C PRO A 161 3.63 8.44 25.85
N THR A 162 3.19 8.96 24.70
CA THR A 162 3.02 10.40 24.49
C THR A 162 1.55 10.73 24.26
N LEU A 163 1.02 11.65 25.07
CA LEU A 163 -0.35 12.16 25.04
C LEU A 163 -0.62 12.96 23.74
N ALA A 164 -1.75 12.71 23.08
CA ALA A 164 -2.14 13.37 21.83
C ALA A 164 -2.99 14.65 22.08
N PRO A 165 -2.72 15.79 21.40
CA PRO A 165 -3.57 16.99 21.45
C PRO A 165 -4.66 16.95 20.38
N SER A 166 -5.91 17.24 20.75
CA SER A 166 -7.11 17.25 19.89
C SER A 166 -7.20 18.51 19.01
N GLY A 167 -7.50 18.35 17.71
CA GLY A 167 -7.82 19.47 16.80
C GLY A 167 -7.37 19.34 15.34
N TYR A 168 -6.59 18.31 14.98
CA TYR A 168 -6.15 18.06 13.60
C TYR A 168 -6.68 16.70 13.11
N PRO A 169 -6.82 16.45 11.79
CA PRO A 169 -7.03 15.10 11.27
C PRO A 169 -5.99 14.16 11.88
N SER A 170 -6.40 12.95 12.28
CA SER A 170 -5.57 12.00 13.05
C SER A 170 -4.20 11.74 12.42
N CYS A 171 -4.12 11.83 11.09
CA CYS A 171 -2.88 11.65 10.34
C CYS A 171 -1.89 12.81 10.50
N VAL A 172 -2.34 14.04 10.81
CA VAL A 172 -1.47 15.22 11.01
C VAL A 172 -0.89 15.27 12.44
N GLN A 173 -1.57 14.68 13.43
CA GLN A 173 -1.18 14.75 14.85
C GLN A 173 0.14 14.04 15.19
N LYS A 174 0.68 13.20 14.29
CA LYS A 174 1.95 12.48 14.47
C LYS A 174 3.20 13.32 14.11
N TYR A 175 3.07 14.49 13.48
CA TYR A 175 4.19 15.17 12.80
C TYR A 175 4.82 16.35 13.55
N LEU A 176 5.35 16.12 14.76
CA LEU A 176 6.37 17.04 15.32
C LEU A 176 7.80 16.74 14.81
N ASN A 177 8.02 15.70 13.99
CA ASN A 177 9.30 15.42 13.30
C ASN A 177 9.01 14.89 11.88
N PHE A 178 9.16 15.75 10.87
CA PHE A 178 8.68 15.56 9.49
C PHE A 178 9.67 14.77 8.61
N VAL A 179 9.17 13.79 7.84
CA VAL A 179 9.74 13.46 6.52
C VAL A 179 8.67 13.80 5.49
N PRO A 180 8.83 14.85 4.67
CA PRO A 180 7.88 15.14 3.60
C PRO A 180 7.79 13.98 2.63
N CYS A 181 6.74 14.01 1.80
CA CYS A 181 6.64 13.21 0.59
C CYS A 181 8.00 12.97 -0.08
N LEU A 182 8.19 11.79 -0.66
CA LEU A 182 9.42 11.47 -1.40
C LEU A 182 9.74 12.57 -2.42
N SER A 183 11.02 12.74 -2.74
CA SER A 183 11.45 13.77 -3.70
C SER A 183 10.62 13.73 -5.00
N GLY A 184 10.10 14.90 -5.39
CA GLY A 184 9.23 15.06 -6.55
C GLY A 184 7.78 14.62 -6.34
N TRP A 185 7.31 14.52 -5.10
CA TRP A 185 5.90 14.37 -4.74
C TRP A 185 5.44 15.56 -3.90
N ASP A 186 4.19 15.97 -4.09
CA ASP A 186 3.57 17.12 -3.44
C ASP A 186 2.58 16.69 -2.37
N TYR A 187 2.77 17.19 -1.14
CA TYR A 187 1.93 16.85 0.00
C TYR A 187 0.62 17.64 0.01
N TYR A 188 -0.50 16.93 0.18
CA TYR A 188 -1.82 17.49 0.46
C TYR A 188 -2.21 17.18 1.92
N PRO A 189 -2.04 18.16 2.83
CA PRO A 189 -2.26 17.96 4.26
C PRO A 189 -3.65 17.44 4.66
N PRO A 190 -4.76 17.91 4.06
CA PRO A 190 -6.10 17.52 4.52
C PRO A 190 -6.40 16.02 4.46
N THR A 191 -5.79 15.28 3.53
CA THR A 191 -5.95 13.82 3.41
C THR A 191 -4.64 13.05 3.61
N CYS A 192 -3.61 13.73 4.13
CA CYS A 192 -2.28 13.16 4.36
C CYS A 192 -1.76 12.34 3.17
N SER A 193 -1.97 12.86 1.97
CA SER A 193 -1.66 12.18 0.72
C SER A 193 -0.59 12.94 -0.04
N CYS A 194 0.31 12.21 -0.69
CA CYS A 194 1.25 12.75 -1.67
C CYS A 194 0.71 12.52 -3.06
N PHE A 195 0.86 13.52 -3.91
CA PHE A 195 0.49 13.46 -5.32
C PHE A 195 1.69 13.73 -6.21
N LYS A 196 1.70 13.12 -7.40
CA LYS A 196 2.72 13.38 -8.41
C LYS A 196 2.11 13.36 -9.80
N ILE A 197 2.45 14.34 -10.63
CA ILE A 197 2.03 14.38 -12.03
C ILE A 197 3.07 13.70 -12.90
N ILE A 198 2.62 12.78 -13.76
CA ILE A 198 3.41 12.17 -14.83
C ILE A 198 2.86 12.60 -16.18
N THR A 199 3.73 12.67 -17.20
CA THR A 199 3.43 13.26 -18.50
C THR A 199 3.55 12.28 -19.67
N ASN A 200 2.89 12.57 -20.79
CA ASN A 200 2.94 11.85 -22.07
C ASN A 200 2.70 10.34 -21.94
N THR A 201 1.51 9.97 -21.46
CA THR A 201 1.22 8.59 -21.07
C THR A 201 -0.11 8.10 -21.63
N THR A 202 -0.31 6.79 -21.66
CA THR A 202 -1.65 6.18 -21.79
C THR A 202 -2.15 5.78 -20.41
N TYR A 203 -3.42 5.40 -20.29
CA TYR A 203 -3.96 4.91 -19.03
C TYR A 203 -3.13 3.73 -18.46
N TYR A 204 -2.93 2.67 -19.24
CA TYR A 204 -2.21 1.48 -18.77
C TYR A 204 -0.74 1.78 -18.43
N ASN A 205 -0.08 2.63 -19.23
CA ASN A 205 1.28 3.05 -18.92
C ASN A 205 1.32 3.90 -17.65
N ALA A 206 0.35 4.79 -17.44
CA ALA A 206 0.27 5.63 -16.25
C ALA A 206 0.07 4.79 -15.00
N MET A 207 -0.83 3.81 -15.06
CA MET A 207 -1.07 2.83 -13.99
C MET A 207 0.23 2.10 -13.61
N ASN A 208 0.95 1.56 -14.59
CA ASN A 208 2.21 0.85 -14.34
C ASN A 208 3.30 1.77 -13.78
N VAL A 209 3.39 3.01 -14.28
CA VAL A 209 4.36 4.00 -13.78
C VAL A 209 4.03 4.40 -12.35
N CYS A 210 2.78 4.72 -12.02
CA CYS A 210 2.39 5.07 -10.66
C CYS A 210 2.72 3.95 -9.66
N ARG A 211 2.47 2.70 -10.05
CA ARG A 211 2.83 1.50 -9.28
C ARG A 211 4.33 1.35 -9.10
N SER A 212 5.13 1.57 -10.14
CA SER A 212 6.59 1.43 -10.07
C SER A 212 7.26 2.51 -9.20
N ILE A 213 6.64 3.68 -9.03
CA ILE A 213 7.12 4.76 -8.16
C ILE A 213 6.54 4.71 -6.74
N GLY A 214 5.87 3.63 -6.37
CA GLY A 214 5.34 3.40 -5.01
C GLY A 214 4.06 4.18 -4.71
N GLY A 215 3.19 4.32 -5.69
CA GLY A 215 1.80 4.79 -5.54
C GLY A 215 0.85 4.06 -6.49
N THR A 216 -0.30 4.66 -6.75
CA THR A 216 -1.33 4.17 -7.68
C THR A 216 -1.85 5.35 -8.50
N LEU A 217 -2.70 5.10 -9.51
CA LEU A 217 -3.44 6.21 -10.10
C LEU A 217 -4.32 6.86 -9.03
N ALA A 218 -4.35 8.19 -9.01
CA ALA A 218 -4.95 8.93 -7.91
C ALA A 218 -6.45 8.66 -7.77
N SER A 219 -6.87 8.31 -6.56
CA SER A 219 -8.25 8.47 -6.10
C SER A 219 -8.55 9.91 -5.72
N VAL A 220 -9.83 10.29 -5.82
CA VAL A 220 -10.31 11.63 -5.50
C VAL A 220 -11.54 11.52 -4.62
N HIS A 221 -11.45 11.98 -3.38
CA HIS A 221 -12.52 11.85 -2.38
C HIS A 221 -13.21 13.17 -2.03
N ASN A 222 -12.66 14.29 -2.49
CA ASN A 222 -13.27 15.60 -2.27
C ASN A 222 -12.78 16.63 -3.30
N ALA A 223 -13.51 17.74 -3.36
CA ALA A 223 -13.20 18.86 -4.24
C ALA A 223 -11.81 19.47 -3.98
N GLY A 224 -11.29 19.36 -2.75
CA GLY A 224 -9.97 19.85 -2.40
C GLY A 224 -8.84 19.03 -3.02
N GLU A 225 -8.94 17.69 -2.98
CA GLU A 225 -8.01 16.80 -3.71
C GLU A 225 -8.07 17.05 -5.21
N ALA A 226 -9.28 17.18 -5.77
CA ALA A 226 -9.46 17.47 -7.18
C ALA A 226 -8.76 18.80 -7.57
N ALA A 227 -8.99 19.87 -6.80
CA ALA A 227 -8.38 21.17 -7.02
C ALA A 227 -6.85 21.13 -6.87
N PHE A 228 -6.34 20.35 -5.92
CA PHE A 228 -4.91 20.17 -5.70
C PHE A 228 -4.23 19.49 -6.89
N ILE A 229 -4.77 18.36 -7.36
CA ILE A 229 -4.28 17.65 -8.55
C ILE A 229 -4.27 18.57 -9.78
N THR A 230 -5.35 19.32 -9.98
CA THR A 230 -5.47 20.30 -11.04
C THR A 230 -4.39 21.38 -10.99
N ARG A 231 -4.09 21.90 -9.79
CA ARG A 231 -3.02 22.88 -9.59
C ARG A 231 -1.65 22.30 -9.94
N LEU A 232 -1.37 21.05 -9.55
CA LEU A 232 -0.11 20.39 -9.90
C LEU A 232 0.02 20.18 -11.41
N GLY A 233 -1.07 19.82 -12.10
CA GLY A 233 -1.10 19.74 -13.56
C GLY A 233 -0.76 21.07 -14.23
N ALA A 234 -1.28 22.18 -13.71
CA ALA A 234 -0.94 23.52 -14.20
C ALA A 234 0.53 23.88 -14.00
N GLN A 235 1.12 23.48 -12.88
CA GLN A 235 2.53 23.74 -12.57
C GLN A 235 3.48 22.91 -13.43
N ALA A 236 3.09 21.68 -13.77
CA ALA A 236 3.87 20.81 -14.65
C ALA A 236 3.97 21.34 -16.10
N ASN A 237 3.09 22.26 -16.51
CA ASN A 237 3.15 22.90 -17.82
C ASN A 237 2.52 24.31 -17.81
N SER A 238 3.34 25.37 -17.86
CA SER A 238 2.86 26.76 -17.89
C SER A 238 2.04 27.14 -19.14
N TYR A 239 2.05 26.32 -20.21
CA TYR A 239 1.26 26.51 -21.43
C TYR A 239 -0.21 26.05 -21.28
N TRP A 240 -0.56 25.44 -20.14
CA TRP A 240 -1.85 24.80 -19.85
C TRP A 240 -3.03 25.76 -19.70
N THR A 241 -2.79 27.05 -19.48
CA THR A 241 -3.85 28.04 -19.20
C THR A 241 -4.44 28.71 -20.45
N LEU A 242 -3.75 28.66 -21.60
CA LEU A 242 -4.09 29.49 -22.78
C LEU A 242 -4.49 28.69 -24.05
N THR A 243 -3.98 27.48 -24.30
CA THR A 243 -4.23 26.74 -25.57
C THR A 243 -4.51 25.24 -25.41
N ALA A 244 -4.88 24.77 -24.23
CA ALA A 244 -5.01 23.33 -23.96
C ALA A 244 -6.21 22.66 -24.68
N THR A 245 -6.05 21.40 -25.04
CA THR A 245 -7.01 20.52 -25.76
C THR A 245 -7.53 19.42 -24.83
N ALA A 246 -8.46 18.57 -25.28
CA ALA A 246 -8.92 17.41 -24.51
C ALA A 246 -7.79 16.41 -24.13
N ARG A 247 -6.63 16.46 -24.81
CA ARG A 247 -5.45 15.67 -24.43
C ARG A 247 -4.77 16.17 -23.16
N ASP A 248 -5.09 17.37 -22.70
CA ASP A 248 -4.46 18.01 -21.53
C ASP A 248 -5.20 17.70 -20.22
N ASN A 249 -6.18 16.79 -20.24
CA ASN A 249 -6.83 16.26 -19.04
C ASN A 249 -5.85 15.40 -18.22
N ILE A 250 -6.11 15.29 -16.92
CA ILE A 250 -5.29 14.50 -16.00
C ILE A 250 -5.99 13.18 -15.72
N ILE A 251 -5.41 12.07 -16.16
CA ILE A 251 -5.91 10.72 -15.84
C ILE A 251 -5.89 10.53 -14.32
N VAL A 252 -6.98 10.00 -13.79
CA VAL A 252 -7.12 9.53 -12.40
C VAL A 252 -7.55 8.06 -12.40
N GLY A 253 -7.56 7.44 -11.22
CA GLY A 253 -7.74 5.99 -11.09
C GLY A 253 -9.18 5.48 -11.23
N LEU A 254 -10.17 6.33 -11.54
CA LEU A 254 -11.56 5.88 -11.60
C LEU A 254 -11.80 5.08 -12.87
N THR A 255 -12.38 3.91 -12.72
CA THR A 255 -12.81 3.05 -13.82
C THR A 255 -14.27 2.67 -13.64
N TYR A 256 -14.98 2.42 -14.74
CA TYR A 256 -16.32 1.85 -14.72
C TYR A 256 -16.30 0.41 -15.21
N ASN A 257 -16.81 -0.51 -14.39
CA ASN A 257 -16.97 -1.91 -14.73
C ASN A 257 -18.40 -2.15 -15.23
N SER A 258 -18.56 -2.33 -16.55
CA SER A 258 -19.86 -2.55 -17.19
C SER A 258 -20.52 -3.88 -16.81
N ASP A 259 -19.73 -4.91 -16.49
CA ASP A 259 -20.25 -6.24 -16.12
C ASP A 259 -20.88 -6.23 -14.72
N ARG A 260 -20.33 -5.38 -13.83
CA ARG A 260 -20.78 -5.24 -12.44
C ARG A 260 -21.64 -4.00 -12.20
N GLY A 261 -21.65 -3.05 -13.15
CA GLY A 261 -22.38 -1.79 -13.04
C GLY A 261 -21.85 -0.84 -11.97
N ILE A 262 -20.54 -0.86 -11.68
CA ILE A 262 -19.93 -0.10 -10.57
C ILE A 262 -18.74 0.76 -11.00
N PHE A 263 -18.53 1.85 -10.27
CA PHE A 263 -17.33 2.67 -10.30
C PHE A 263 -16.30 2.19 -9.26
N GLN A 264 -15.02 2.21 -9.64
CA GLN A 264 -13.91 1.69 -8.84
C GLN A 264 -12.67 2.57 -9.01
N TRP A 265 -12.02 2.93 -7.89
CA TRP A 265 -10.68 3.52 -7.90
C TRP A 265 -9.58 2.45 -8.02
N ASP A 266 -8.48 2.79 -8.72
CA ASP A 266 -7.29 1.93 -8.87
C ASP A 266 -6.61 1.58 -7.54
N ASP A 267 -6.75 2.44 -6.54
CA ASP A 267 -6.23 2.22 -5.19
C ASP A 267 -7.22 1.54 -4.24
N SER A 268 -8.36 1.07 -4.79
CA SER A 268 -9.37 0.31 -4.07
C SER A 268 -10.14 1.07 -2.98
N THR A 269 -9.98 2.38 -2.93
CA THR A 269 -10.78 3.23 -2.03
C THR A 269 -12.22 3.35 -2.50
N VAL A 270 -13.12 3.72 -1.59
CA VAL A 270 -14.54 3.89 -1.91
C VAL A 270 -14.76 4.99 -2.93
N PHE A 271 -15.69 4.77 -3.85
CA PHE A 271 -16.18 5.83 -4.72
C PHE A 271 -17.24 6.66 -3.97
N ASP A 272 -16.79 7.76 -3.36
CA ASP A 272 -17.58 8.66 -2.51
C ASP A 272 -17.71 10.10 -3.06
N TYR A 273 -17.15 10.35 -4.25
CA TYR A 273 -17.07 11.69 -4.84
C TYR A 273 -17.84 11.81 -6.18
N ALA A 274 -19.09 11.32 -6.21
CA ALA A 274 -19.93 11.39 -7.40
C ALA A 274 -20.28 12.81 -7.86
N GLN A 275 -20.43 13.74 -6.91
CA GLN A 275 -20.64 15.17 -7.16
C GLN A 275 -19.46 15.87 -7.86
N GLY A 276 -18.32 15.19 -7.98
CA GLY A 276 -17.18 15.68 -8.75
C GLY A 276 -17.35 15.58 -10.25
N PHE A 277 -18.34 14.82 -10.77
CA PHE A 277 -18.58 14.73 -12.20
C PHE A 277 -19.08 16.05 -12.80
N ALA A 278 -18.70 16.32 -14.05
CA ALA A 278 -19.22 17.43 -14.82
C ALA A 278 -20.74 17.27 -15.07
N PRO A 279 -21.48 18.35 -15.33
CA PRO A 279 -22.88 18.23 -15.72
C PRO A 279 -23.05 17.29 -16.93
N ALA A 280 -24.02 16.37 -16.83
CA ALA A 280 -24.30 15.31 -17.79
C ALA A 280 -23.22 14.20 -17.91
N GLU A 281 -22.25 14.15 -17.00
CA GLU A 281 -21.36 12.99 -16.82
C GLU A 281 -21.83 12.12 -15.63
N PRO A 282 -21.53 10.80 -15.63
CA PRO A 282 -20.83 10.03 -16.67
C PRO A 282 -21.72 9.75 -17.88
N ALA A 283 -21.35 10.23 -19.07
CA ALA A 283 -22.14 10.09 -20.31
C ALA A 283 -21.87 8.77 -21.06
N ASP A 284 -20.69 8.20 -20.88
CA ASP A 284 -20.22 6.96 -21.53
C ASP A 284 -19.95 5.88 -20.47
N TYR A 285 -21.03 5.36 -19.87
CA TYR A 285 -21.00 4.24 -18.93
C TYR A 285 -21.23 2.89 -19.63
N THR A 286 -21.44 2.86 -20.96
CA THR A 286 -21.74 1.62 -21.68
C THR A 286 -20.49 0.87 -22.14
N SER A 287 -19.31 1.50 -22.02
CA SER A 287 -18.00 0.91 -22.29
C SER A 287 -17.11 0.98 -21.04
N GLN A 288 -16.08 0.12 -20.94
CA GLN A 288 -15.07 0.23 -19.88
C GLN A 288 -14.35 1.58 -19.99
N GLY A 289 -14.84 2.57 -19.25
CA GLY A 289 -14.34 3.95 -19.30
C GLY A 289 -13.38 4.25 -18.15
N GLN A 290 -12.49 5.22 -18.36
CA GLN A 290 -11.61 5.76 -17.32
C GLN A 290 -11.92 7.24 -17.09
N ALA A 291 -11.84 7.72 -15.85
CA ALA A 291 -12.06 9.14 -15.58
C ALA A 291 -10.79 9.97 -15.75
N SER A 292 -11.01 11.24 -16.07
CA SER A 292 -9.98 12.26 -16.03
C SER A 292 -10.51 13.53 -15.37
N ILE A 293 -9.65 14.24 -14.64
CA ILE A 293 -9.95 15.56 -14.12
C ILE A 293 -9.77 16.60 -15.24
N LEU A 294 -10.78 17.45 -15.38
CA LEU A 294 -10.86 18.57 -16.30
C LEU A 294 -10.14 19.80 -15.76
N ARG A 295 -9.54 20.56 -16.67
CA ARG A 295 -8.81 21.79 -16.39
C ARG A 295 -9.73 22.95 -15.92
N PRO A 296 -9.19 23.95 -15.18
CA PRO A 296 -9.94 25.12 -14.69
C PRO A 296 -10.50 26.02 -15.81
N ASN A 297 -9.89 26.00 -16.99
CA ASN A 297 -10.31 26.78 -18.17
C ASN A 297 -10.98 25.89 -19.22
N ASN A 298 -11.76 24.90 -18.80
CA ASN A 298 -12.61 24.16 -19.73
C ASN A 298 -13.56 25.17 -20.42
N PRO A 299 -13.75 25.13 -21.77
CA PRO A 299 -14.69 26.00 -22.49
C PRO A 299 -16.13 26.02 -21.92
N MET A 300 -16.47 25.10 -21.03
CA MET A 300 -17.73 25.07 -20.29
C MET A 300 -17.78 25.95 -19.02
N GLY A 301 -16.70 26.66 -18.64
CA GLY A 301 -16.72 27.67 -17.55
C GLY A 301 -16.76 27.11 -16.12
N TYR A 302 -16.27 25.89 -15.95
CA TYR A 302 -16.58 25.01 -14.83
C TYR A 302 -15.33 24.79 -13.92
N ALA A 303 -15.49 24.91 -12.59
CA ALA A 303 -14.47 24.60 -11.58
C ALA A 303 -14.17 23.09 -11.50
N THR A 304 -12.94 22.64 -11.75
CA THR A 304 -12.43 21.26 -11.61
C THR A 304 -13.48 20.13 -11.51
N TYR A 305 -13.74 19.43 -12.63
CA TYR A 305 -14.69 18.31 -12.68
C TYR A 305 -14.06 17.04 -13.23
N MET A 306 -14.64 15.89 -12.91
CA MET A 306 -14.33 14.60 -13.51
C MET A 306 -15.22 14.36 -14.73
N ARG A 307 -14.69 13.66 -15.73
CA ARG A 307 -15.49 13.09 -16.81
C ARG A 307 -14.99 11.72 -17.20
N MET A 308 -15.85 10.89 -17.79
CA MET A 308 -15.40 9.65 -18.42
C MET A 308 -14.74 9.97 -19.76
N GLY A 309 -13.69 9.22 -20.10
CA GLY A 309 -12.96 9.38 -21.35
C GLY A 309 -12.30 8.07 -21.78
N ASN A 310 -11.97 8.01 -23.07
CA ASN A 310 -11.28 6.87 -23.68
C ASN A 310 -9.75 7.12 -23.71
N CYS A 311 -9.13 7.18 -22.53
CA CYS A 311 -7.66 7.26 -22.41
C CYS A 311 -6.99 5.88 -22.50
N ALA A 312 -7.77 4.81 -22.72
CA ALA A 312 -7.25 3.46 -22.98
C ALA A 312 -6.49 3.37 -24.31
N PHE A 313 -7.02 4.00 -25.37
CA PHE A 313 -6.47 3.88 -26.74
C PHE A 313 -5.93 5.20 -27.31
N GLN A 314 -6.01 6.30 -26.56
CA GLN A 314 -5.46 7.60 -26.96
C GLN A 314 -4.47 8.12 -25.91
N THR A 315 -3.37 8.72 -26.36
CA THR A 315 -2.37 9.31 -25.47
C THR A 315 -2.96 10.54 -24.77
N CYS A 316 -3.15 10.44 -23.46
CA CYS A 316 -3.53 11.53 -22.59
C CYS A 316 -2.25 12.14 -21.99
N ARG A 317 -2.14 13.47 -22.01
CA ARG A 317 -0.85 14.13 -21.76
C ARG A 317 -0.44 14.06 -20.30
N TYR A 318 -1.36 13.86 -19.36
CA TYR A 318 -1.06 13.83 -17.92
C TYR A 318 -1.79 12.70 -17.20
N ALA A 319 -1.18 12.22 -16.12
CA ALA A 319 -1.83 11.39 -15.11
C ALA A 319 -1.37 11.80 -13.70
N ALA A 320 -2.25 11.64 -12.72
CA ALA A 320 -1.91 11.86 -11.32
C ALA A 320 -1.69 10.52 -10.63
N CYS A 321 -0.54 10.38 -9.96
CA CYS A 321 -0.27 9.32 -9.01
C CYS A 321 -0.58 9.80 -7.60
N LYS A 322 -1.10 8.92 -6.75
CA LYS A 322 -1.32 9.16 -5.32
C LYS A 322 -0.60 8.11 -4.49
N ARG A 323 -0.15 8.50 -3.32
CA ARG A 323 0.26 7.60 -2.23
C ARG A 323 -0.06 8.25 -0.90
N TYR A 324 -0.30 7.45 0.12
CA TYR A 324 -0.56 7.95 1.46
C TYR A 324 0.74 8.15 2.24
N VAL A 325 0.76 9.14 3.14
CA VAL A 325 1.89 9.43 4.05
C VAL A 325 1.58 8.80 5.41
N TYR A 326 2.46 7.94 5.89
CA TYR A 326 2.32 7.24 7.17
C TYR A 326 3.50 7.49 8.10
#